data_AF-A0A964ANR9-F1
#
_entry.id   AF-A0A964ANR9-F1
#
_cell.length_a   1.000
_cell.length_b   1.000
_cell.length_c   1.000
_cell.angle_alpha   90.00
_cell.angle_beta   90.00
_cell.angle_gamma   90.00
#
_symmetry.space_group_name_H-M   'P 1'
#
loop_
_entity.id
_entity.type
_entity.pdbx_description
1 polymer ?
#
loop_
_entity_poly.entity_id
_entity_poly.type
_entity_poly.pdbx_seq_one_letter_code
_entity_poly.pdbx_strand_id
1 'polypeptide(L)'
;MLALLLLFVTTALAGEAHIQASLVLKVAQPEATRDALIAQAEGAGGWFAGLGPDHVSLRVPPDALPALIDFAEAQGLVADRGYSSVDLTADLVTLRARLESREAMLEQYFALLPEASPQSVVTVEREVVRVVSDIEALKGQLRVLEHRATWAELDVSFRFRDRRAPIRDGTSGFAWLNTLNQSDVIDDFRKDRVTWRGPALRGQAPTPDGFSPYKQKREHRAVSADGVLYRVRYARHEPEAEPAFWMEAARERMLAAGYTLIRETETTLGGQPGFVLELTAPYGVEDYSYLIAVAPAGRKLLIIEVVGEVSRVEARRNEVLAAVAATAP
;
A
#
# COMPACT_ATOMS: atom_id res chain seq x y z
N MET A 1 12.17 10.54 14.81
CA MET A 1 13.52 9.94 14.72
C MET A 1 13.39 8.62 13.97
N LEU A 2 13.53 8.66 12.63
CA LEU A 2 13.85 7.48 11.81
C LEU A 2 14.33 8.01 10.45
N ALA A 3 15.63 8.26 10.37
CA ALA A 3 16.38 8.44 9.14
C ALA A 3 17.51 7.40 9.19
N LEU A 4 17.97 6.94 8.02
CA LEU A 4 18.84 5.77 7.74
C LEU A 4 18.04 4.45 7.63
N LEU A 5 18.25 3.61 6.61
CA LEU A 5 19.48 3.37 5.87
C LEU A 5 19.13 2.69 4.53
N LEU A 6 19.49 3.30 3.40
CA LEU A 6 19.64 2.58 2.13
C LEU A 6 20.83 3.21 1.42
N LEU A 7 22.01 2.71 1.81
CA LEU A 7 23.31 3.16 1.33
C LEU A 7 24.04 1.92 0.84
N PHE A 8 23.76 1.54 -0.40
CA PHE A 8 24.65 0.82 -1.31
C PHE A 8 24.16 1.09 -2.73
N VAL A 9 24.33 2.34 -3.17
CA VAL A 9 24.38 2.64 -4.60
C VAL A 9 25.85 2.48 -4.98
N THR A 10 26.25 1.27 -5.35
CA THR A 10 27.35 1.14 -6.30
C THR A 10 26.88 1.81 -7.57
N THR A 11 27.54 2.89 -7.93
CA THR A 11 27.32 3.65 -9.15
C THR A 11 27.69 2.76 -10.34
N ALA A 12 26.80 1.84 -10.71
CA ALA A 12 26.72 1.40 -12.10
C ALA A 12 26.43 2.65 -12.90
N LEU A 13 27.18 2.89 -13.98
CA LEU A 13 26.92 3.99 -14.89
C LEU A 13 25.43 3.90 -15.27
N ALA A 14 24.65 4.94 -14.95
CA ALA A 14 23.24 5.01 -15.27
C ALA A 14 23.08 4.71 -16.78
N GLY A 15 22.49 3.55 -17.10
CA GLY A 15 22.37 3.05 -18.47
C GLY A 15 22.94 1.65 -18.74
N GLU A 16 23.57 0.98 -17.77
CA GLU A 16 24.11 -0.39 -17.95
C GLU A 16 23.53 -1.43 -16.96
N ALA A 17 22.46 -1.11 -16.25
CA ALA A 17 21.75 -2.07 -15.38
C ALA A 17 20.40 -2.47 -15.99
N HIS A 18 20.07 -3.76 -15.91
CA HIS A 18 18.72 -4.24 -16.20
C HIS A 18 17.90 -4.26 -14.92
N ILE A 19 16.85 -3.43 -14.87
CA ILE A 19 16.02 -3.24 -13.68
C ILE A 19 14.62 -3.80 -13.92
N GLN A 20 14.15 -4.64 -13.00
CA GLN A 20 12.79 -5.18 -13.00
C GLN A 20 12.19 -5.04 -11.61
N ALA A 21 10.92 -4.64 -11.55
CA ALA A 21 10.13 -4.56 -10.34
C ALA A 21 8.80 -5.29 -10.53
N SER A 22 8.27 -5.85 -9.45
CA SER A 22 6.96 -6.47 -9.45
C SER A 22 6.14 -6.06 -8.23
N LEU A 23 4.83 -5.91 -8.40
CA LEU A 23 3.90 -5.54 -7.34
C LEU A 23 2.64 -6.41 -7.41
N VAL A 24 2.15 -6.84 -6.26
CA VAL A 24 0.80 -7.40 -6.13
C VAL A 24 -0.05 -6.40 -5.37
N LEU A 25 -1.00 -5.75 -6.05
CA LEU A 25 -1.85 -4.71 -5.49
C LEU A 25 -3.27 -5.24 -5.25
N LYS A 26 -3.78 -5.08 -4.03
CA LYS A 26 -5.21 -5.25 -3.73
C LYS A 26 -5.93 -3.95 -4.03
N VAL A 27 -6.75 -3.94 -5.07
CA VAL A 27 -7.42 -2.75 -5.60
C VAL A 27 -8.92 -2.96 -5.73
N ALA A 28 -9.68 -1.86 -5.61
CA ALA A 28 -11.14 -1.86 -5.72
C ALA A 28 -11.61 -2.01 -7.17
N GLN A 29 -10.94 -1.29 -8.08
CA GLN A 29 -11.25 -1.20 -9.50
C GLN A 29 -9.96 -1.51 -10.30
N PRO A 30 -9.69 -2.80 -10.58
CA PRO A 30 -8.49 -3.22 -11.31
C PRO A 30 -8.32 -2.49 -12.64
N GLU A 31 -9.39 -2.38 -13.42
CA GLU A 31 -9.40 -1.72 -14.72
C GLU A 31 -9.02 -0.24 -14.64
N ALA A 32 -9.68 0.55 -13.78
CA ALA A 32 -9.34 1.96 -13.61
C ALA A 32 -7.91 2.17 -13.11
N THR A 33 -7.44 1.30 -12.22
CA THR A 33 -6.06 1.37 -11.69
C THR A 33 -5.04 1.07 -12.79
N ARG A 34 -5.30 0.04 -13.58
CA ARG A 34 -4.49 -0.35 -14.73
C ARG A 34 -4.38 0.77 -15.75
N ASP A 35 -5.50 1.38 -16.11
CA ASP A 35 -5.53 2.46 -17.10
C ASP A 35 -4.77 3.71 -16.58
N ALA A 36 -4.87 4.01 -15.29
CA ALA A 36 -4.09 5.08 -14.65
C ALA A 36 -2.58 4.80 -14.66
N LEU A 37 -2.18 3.55 -14.41
CA LEU A 37 -0.77 3.12 -14.46
C LEU A 37 -0.19 3.21 -15.87
N ILE A 38 -0.98 2.84 -16.89
CA ILE A 38 -0.59 2.99 -18.30
C ILE A 38 -0.37 4.46 -18.63
N ALA A 39 -1.32 5.33 -18.28
CA ALA A 39 -1.20 6.76 -18.53
C ALA A 39 0.02 7.39 -17.82
N GLN A 40 0.32 6.95 -16.59
CA GLN A 40 1.50 7.40 -15.85
C GLN A 40 2.80 6.94 -16.51
N ALA A 41 2.87 5.69 -16.98
CA ALA A 41 4.03 5.19 -17.71
C ALA A 41 4.24 5.94 -19.04
N GLU A 42 3.18 6.16 -19.82
CA GLU A 42 3.22 6.94 -21.07
C GLU A 42 3.68 8.39 -20.83
N GLY A 43 3.17 9.04 -19.77
CA GLY A 43 3.60 10.38 -19.37
C GLY A 43 5.07 10.47 -18.97
N ALA A 44 5.67 9.36 -18.54
CA ALA A 44 7.09 9.25 -18.21
C ALA A 44 7.97 8.82 -19.40
N GLY A 45 7.42 8.77 -20.62
CA GLY A 45 8.13 8.32 -21.83
C GLY A 45 8.23 6.81 -21.98
N GLY A 46 7.42 6.07 -21.23
CA GLY A 46 7.27 4.62 -21.31
C GLY A 46 6.04 4.17 -22.09
N TRP A 47 5.71 2.88 -21.99
CA TRP A 47 4.52 2.26 -22.57
C TRP A 47 4.18 0.95 -21.85
N PHE A 48 3.01 0.39 -22.13
CA PHE A 48 2.67 -0.97 -21.66
C PHE A 48 3.26 -2.04 -22.60
N ALA A 49 3.95 -3.03 -22.04
CA ALA A 49 4.49 -4.17 -22.78
C ALA A 49 3.52 -5.37 -22.80
N GLY A 50 2.61 -5.45 -21.83
CA GLY A 50 1.64 -6.52 -21.71
C GLY A 50 0.44 -6.12 -20.84
N LEU A 51 -0.73 -6.68 -21.15
CA LEU A 51 -1.99 -6.33 -20.50
C LEU A 51 -2.87 -7.57 -20.32
N GLY A 52 -3.47 -7.70 -19.15
CA GLY A 52 -4.53 -8.65 -18.86
C GLY A 52 -5.64 -8.06 -18.00
N PRO A 53 -6.65 -8.87 -17.64
CA PRO A 53 -7.73 -8.44 -16.75
C PRO A 53 -7.24 -8.15 -15.32
N ASP A 54 -6.17 -8.81 -14.90
CA ASP A 54 -5.63 -8.80 -13.54
C ASP A 54 -4.13 -8.45 -13.50
N HIS A 55 -3.55 -7.99 -14.59
CA HIS A 55 -2.15 -7.55 -14.60
C HIS A 55 -1.85 -6.52 -15.70
N VAL A 56 -0.76 -5.78 -15.50
CA VAL A 56 -0.14 -4.92 -16.50
C VAL A 56 1.37 -4.97 -16.36
N SER A 57 2.07 -5.01 -17.50
CA SER A 57 3.51 -4.91 -17.59
C SER A 57 3.87 -3.60 -18.27
N LEU A 58 4.71 -2.79 -17.64
CA LEU A 58 5.05 -1.44 -18.06
C LEU A 58 6.56 -1.33 -18.27
N ARG A 59 6.96 -0.64 -19.34
CA ARG A 59 8.35 -0.28 -19.60
C ARG A 59 8.53 1.20 -19.54
N VAL A 60 9.54 1.65 -18.81
CA VAL A 60 9.87 3.07 -18.60
C VAL A 60 11.39 3.28 -18.62
N PRO A 61 11.87 4.50 -18.87
CA PRO A 61 13.27 4.83 -18.64
C PRO A 61 13.67 4.46 -17.19
N PRO A 62 14.89 3.95 -16.94
CA PRO A 62 15.32 3.51 -15.60
C PRO A 62 15.08 4.54 -14.50
N ASP A 63 15.35 5.81 -14.79
CA ASP A 63 15.20 6.92 -13.83
C ASP A 63 13.73 7.22 -13.48
N ALA A 64 12.77 6.80 -14.32
CA ALA A 64 11.34 6.99 -14.09
C ALA A 64 10.69 5.84 -13.29
N LEU A 65 11.35 4.68 -13.19
CA LEU A 65 10.80 3.51 -12.51
C LEU A 65 10.45 3.77 -11.02
N PRO A 66 11.30 4.43 -10.21
CA PRO A 66 10.97 4.67 -8.80
C PRO A 66 9.67 5.47 -8.63
N ALA A 67 9.47 6.53 -9.42
CA ALA A 67 8.26 7.34 -9.36
C ALA A 67 7.01 6.56 -9.82
N LEU A 68 7.16 5.66 -10.79
CA LEU A 68 6.07 4.79 -11.23
C LEU A 68 5.69 3.76 -10.14
N ILE A 69 6.68 3.19 -9.43
CA ILE A 69 6.44 2.31 -8.29
C ILE A 69 5.67 3.04 -7.19
N ASP A 70 6.13 4.23 -6.79
CA ASP A 70 5.47 5.04 -5.76
C ASP A 70 4.01 5.36 -6.13
N PHE A 71 3.79 5.72 -7.41
CA PHE A 71 2.44 5.96 -7.92
C PHE A 71 1.57 4.70 -7.86
N ALA A 72 2.12 3.53 -8.18
CA ALA A 72 1.41 2.26 -8.12
C ALA A 72 1.05 1.84 -6.69
N GLU A 73 1.98 1.97 -5.75
CA GLU A 73 1.74 1.69 -4.33
C GLU A 73 0.64 2.60 -3.76
N ALA A 74 0.50 3.83 -4.26
CA ALA A 74 -0.58 4.74 -3.85
C ALA A 74 -1.98 4.34 -4.36
N GLN A 75 -2.10 3.46 -5.36
CA GLN A 75 -3.40 3.07 -5.93
C GLN A 75 -4.13 1.99 -5.11
N GLY A 76 -3.45 1.27 -4.22
CA GLY A 76 -4.03 0.12 -3.53
C GLY A 76 -3.20 -0.39 -2.36
N LEU A 77 -3.62 -1.51 -1.77
CA LEU A 77 -2.83 -2.14 -0.71
C LEU A 77 -1.80 -3.09 -1.31
N VAL A 78 -0.52 -2.82 -1.07
CA VAL A 78 0.57 -3.72 -1.49
C VAL A 78 0.50 -5.02 -0.69
N ALA A 79 0.29 -6.12 -1.40
CA ALA A 79 0.27 -7.47 -0.84
C ALA A 79 1.64 -8.16 -0.97
N ASP A 80 2.39 -7.84 -2.01
CA ASP A 80 3.73 -8.37 -2.27
C ASP A 80 4.52 -7.41 -3.18
N ARG A 81 5.86 -7.43 -3.07
CA ARG A 81 6.75 -6.62 -3.90
C ARG A 81 8.06 -7.34 -4.22
N GLY A 82 8.55 -7.17 -5.44
CA GLY A 82 9.84 -7.64 -5.90
C GLY A 82 10.62 -6.52 -6.57
N TYR A 83 11.95 -6.56 -6.43
CA TYR A 83 12.87 -5.66 -7.12
C TYR A 83 14.16 -6.41 -7.45
N SER A 84 14.61 -6.28 -8.67
CA SER A 84 15.85 -6.86 -9.19
C SER A 84 16.58 -5.83 -10.03
N SER A 85 17.89 -5.74 -9.83
CA SER A 85 18.78 -4.91 -10.63
C SER A 85 20.02 -5.72 -10.93
N VAL A 86 20.26 -6.01 -12.20
CA VAL A 86 21.44 -6.75 -12.67
C VAL A 86 22.36 -5.77 -13.37
N ASP A 87 23.57 -5.58 -12.84
CA ASP A 87 24.61 -4.78 -13.48
C ASP A 87 25.19 -5.54 -14.68
N LEU A 88 25.07 -4.96 -15.88
CA LEU A 88 25.57 -5.52 -17.13
C LEU A 88 26.88 -4.87 -17.58
N THR A 89 27.47 -3.96 -16.78
CA THR A 89 28.68 -3.21 -17.13
C THR A 89 29.82 -4.14 -17.55
N ALA A 90 30.11 -5.17 -16.75
CA ALA A 90 31.21 -6.09 -17.03
C ALA A 90 30.98 -6.88 -18.33
N ASP A 91 29.74 -7.30 -18.59
CA ASP A 91 29.38 -8.04 -19.80
C ASP A 91 29.47 -7.16 -21.04
N LEU A 92 28.95 -5.93 -20.97
CA LEU A 92 29.01 -4.94 -22.04
C LEU A 92 30.45 -4.55 -22.39
N VAL A 93 31.26 -4.23 -21.38
CA VAL A 93 32.70 -3.93 -21.58
C VAL A 93 33.41 -5.11 -22.25
N THR A 94 33.15 -6.33 -21.78
CA THR A 94 33.78 -7.54 -22.35
C THR A 94 33.39 -7.76 -23.80
N LEU A 95 32.11 -7.61 -24.14
CA LEU A 95 31.63 -7.78 -25.51
C LEU A 95 32.14 -6.68 -26.45
N ARG A 96 32.19 -5.42 -26.00
CA ARG A 96 32.74 -4.30 -26.78
C ARG A 96 34.23 -4.51 -27.09
N ALA A 97 35.03 -4.89 -26.09
CA ALA A 97 36.46 -5.17 -26.30
C ALA A 97 36.70 -6.35 -27.25
N ARG A 98 35.87 -7.40 -27.17
CA ARG A 98 35.93 -8.52 -28.11
C ARG A 98 35.57 -8.09 -29.52
N LEU A 99 34.52 -7.28 -29.69
CA LEU A 99 34.10 -6.77 -30.98
C LEU A 99 35.20 -5.94 -31.64
N GLU A 100 35.77 -4.98 -30.90
CA GLU A 100 36.87 -4.13 -31.36
C GLU A 100 38.07 -4.97 -31.83
N SER A 101 38.45 -5.98 -31.04
CA SER A 101 39.54 -6.90 -31.41
C SER A 101 39.27 -7.67 -32.70
N ARG A 102 38.02 -8.09 -32.96
CA ARG A 102 37.67 -8.79 -34.20
C ARG A 102 37.62 -7.85 -35.40
N GLU A 103 37.14 -6.64 -35.23
CA GLU A 103 37.13 -5.61 -36.28
C GLU A 103 38.57 -5.23 -36.68
N ALA A 104 39.47 -5.02 -35.71
CA ALA A 104 40.90 -4.77 -35.99
C ALA A 104 41.58 -5.94 -36.73
N MET A 105 41.26 -7.19 -36.37
CA MET A 105 41.79 -8.36 -37.07
C MET A 105 41.29 -8.43 -38.52
N LEU A 106 40.02 -8.10 -38.76
CA LEU A 106 39.45 -8.03 -40.11
C LEU A 106 40.15 -6.97 -40.96
N GLU A 107 40.40 -5.79 -40.41
CA GLU A 107 41.18 -4.72 -41.07
C GLU A 107 42.59 -5.19 -41.43
N GLN A 108 43.26 -5.90 -40.52
CA GLN A 108 44.59 -6.46 -40.78
C GLN A 108 44.57 -7.49 -41.91
N TYR A 109 43.55 -8.35 -41.98
CA TYR A 109 43.41 -9.29 -43.09
C TYR A 109 43.22 -8.57 -44.43
N PHE A 110 42.38 -7.53 -44.48
CA PHE A 110 42.22 -6.72 -45.69
C PHE A 110 43.52 -6.02 -46.11
N ALA A 111 44.33 -5.56 -45.16
CA ALA A 111 45.62 -4.93 -45.44
C ALA A 111 46.67 -5.90 -46.03
N LEU A 112 46.57 -7.21 -45.75
CA LEU A 112 47.50 -8.23 -46.23
C LEU A 112 47.12 -8.81 -47.60
N LEU A 113 45.87 -8.66 -48.03
CA LEU A 113 45.38 -9.20 -49.32
C LEU A 113 46.15 -8.69 -50.57
N PRO A 114 46.61 -7.42 -50.66
CA PRO A 114 47.32 -6.94 -51.84
C PRO A 114 48.66 -7.63 -52.11
N GLU A 115 49.30 -8.18 -51.07
CA GLU A 115 50.62 -8.81 -51.14
C GLU A 115 50.54 -10.36 -51.12
N ALA A 116 49.33 -10.92 -51.06
CA ALA A 116 49.12 -12.34 -50.84
C ALA A 116 49.28 -13.19 -52.13
N SER A 117 49.90 -14.37 -52.00
CA SER A 117 49.95 -15.36 -53.07
C SER A 117 48.55 -15.95 -53.36
N PRO A 118 48.27 -16.49 -54.56
CA PRO A 118 46.96 -17.07 -54.89
C PRO A 118 46.47 -18.16 -53.92
N GLN A 119 47.39 -18.96 -53.35
CA GLN A 119 47.07 -19.98 -52.34
C GLN A 119 46.80 -19.36 -50.95
N SER A 120 47.49 -18.26 -50.62
CA SER A 120 47.28 -17.49 -49.39
C SER A 120 45.93 -16.76 -49.43
N VAL A 121 45.50 -16.26 -50.58
CA VAL A 121 44.22 -15.55 -50.76
C VAL A 121 43.02 -16.41 -50.36
N VAL A 122 42.95 -17.68 -50.81
CA VAL A 122 41.84 -18.58 -50.44
C VAL A 122 41.82 -18.88 -48.94
N THR A 123 42.99 -18.95 -48.31
CA THR A 123 43.10 -19.15 -46.86
C THR A 123 42.62 -17.91 -46.09
N VAL A 124 43.05 -16.72 -46.52
CA VAL A 124 42.61 -15.45 -45.93
C VAL A 124 41.10 -15.25 -46.12
N GLU A 125 40.55 -15.59 -47.28
CA GLU A 125 39.11 -15.50 -47.56
C GLU A 125 38.28 -16.31 -46.55
N ARG A 126 38.69 -17.56 -46.23
CA ARG A 126 38.00 -18.38 -45.24
C ARG A 126 38.04 -17.78 -43.83
N GLU A 127 39.20 -17.26 -43.41
CA GLU A 127 39.33 -16.62 -42.10
C GLU A 127 38.55 -15.30 -42.03
N VAL A 128 38.48 -14.54 -43.13
CA VAL A 128 37.65 -13.34 -43.24
C VAL A 128 36.17 -13.69 -43.03
N VAL A 129 35.64 -14.70 -43.72
CA VAL A 129 34.24 -15.14 -43.55
C VAL A 129 33.94 -15.52 -42.09
N ARG A 130 34.87 -16.21 -41.44
CA ARG A 130 34.75 -16.58 -40.03
C ARG A 130 34.73 -15.36 -39.11
N VAL A 131 35.67 -14.43 -39.27
CA VAL A 131 35.75 -13.22 -38.44
C VAL A 131 34.52 -12.36 -38.62
N VAL A 132 33.99 -12.21 -39.84
CA VAL A 132 32.75 -11.49 -40.11
C VAL A 132 31.57 -12.15 -39.38
N SER A 133 31.45 -13.48 -39.43
CA SER A 133 30.40 -14.20 -38.70
C SER A 133 30.49 -13.97 -37.19
N ASP A 134 31.69 -13.93 -36.63
CA ASP A 134 31.90 -13.69 -35.21
C ASP A 134 31.57 -12.23 -34.83
N ILE A 135 31.91 -11.26 -35.68
CA ILE A 135 31.54 -9.84 -35.51
C ILE A 135 30.02 -9.68 -35.47
N GLU A 136 29.29 -10.30 -36.40
CA GLU A 136 27.82 -10.22 -36.44
C GLU A 136 27.17 -10.82 -35.20
N ALA A 137 27.71 -11.95 -34.71
CA ALA A 137 27.25 -12.55 -33.46
C ALA A 137 27.48 -11.64 -32.25
N LEU A 138 28.67 -11.03 -32.13
CA LEU A 138 28.99 -10.08 -31.06
C LEU A 138 28.11 -8.83 -31.11
N LYS A 139 27.87 -8.26 -32.30
CA LYS A 139 26.94 -7.14 -32.51
C LYS A 139 25.51 -7.51 -32.13
N GLY A 140 25.08 -8.74 -32.41
CA GLY A 140 23.79 -9.26 -31.95
C GLY A 140 23.67 -9.30 -30.43
N GLN A 141 24.68 -9.85 -29.74
CA GLN A 141 24.71 -9.94 -28.29
C GLN A 141 24.70 -8.57 -27.61
N LEU A 142 25.52 -7.62 -28.11
CA LEU A 142 25.56 -6.25 -27.61
C LEU A 142 24.19 -5.58 -27.70
N ARG A 143 23.54 -5.64 -28.88
CA ARG A 143 22.21 -5.06 -29.07
C ARG A 143 21.19 -5.55 -28.05
N VAL A 144 21.23 -6.84 -27.68
CA VAL A 144 20.30 -7.40 -26.69
C VAL A 144 20.56 -6.83 -25.29
N LEU A 145 21.82 -6.78 -24.84
CA LEU A 145 22.15 -6.28 -23.51
C LEU A 145 21.93 -4.77 -23.39
N GLU A 146 22.30 -4.01 -24.43
CA GLU A 146 22.06 -2.56 -24.47
C GLU A 146 20.56 -2.24 -24.44
N HIS A 147 19.74 -2.99 -25.20
CA HIS A 147 18.30 -2.84 -25.15
C HIS A 147 17.72 -3.16 -23.76
N ARG A 148 18.25 -4.18 -23.06
CA ARG A 148 17.82 -4.53 -21.69
C ARG A 148 18.19 -3.46 -20.66
N ALA A 149 19.28 -2.74 -20.88
CA ALA A 149 19.71 -1.66 -20.00
C ALA A 149 19.01 -0.33 -20.31
N THR A 150 18.41 -0.21 -21.50
CA THR A 150 17.68 1.00 -21.92
C THR A 150 16.36 1.17 -21.17
N TRP A 151 15.72 0.08 -20.75
CA TRP A 151 14.37 0.09 -20.19
C TRP A 151 14.30 -0.68 -18.88
N ALA A 152 13.65 -0.07 -17.90
CA ALA A 152 13.20 -0.76 -16.70
C ALA A 152 11.78 -1.30 -16.89
N GLU A 153 11.46 -2.41 -16.21
CA GLU A 153 10.16 -3.07 -16.30
C GLU A 153 9.46 -3.08 -14.93
N LEU A 154 8.16 -2.80 -14.92
CA LEU A 154 7.28 -2.92 -13.77
C LEU A 154 6.11 -3.85 -14.12
N ASP A 155 6.04 -4.99 -13.43
CA ASP A 155 4.91 -5.93 -13.52
C ASP A 155 3.97 -5.76 -12.33
N VAL A 156 2.73 -5.31 -12.59
CA VAL A 156 1.71 -5.11 -11.55
C VAL A 156 0.61 -6.14 -11.72
N SER A 157 0.37 -6.95 -10.68
CA SER A 157 -0.75 -7.87 -10.58
C SER A 157 -1.82 -7.34 -9.64
N PHE A 158 -3.08 -7.37 -10.07
CA PHE A 158 -4.23 -6.90 -9.31
C PHE A 158 -4.95 -8.06 -8.63
N ARG A 159 -5.23 -7.89 -7.34
CA ARG A 159 -6.17 -8.73 -6.59
C ARG A 159 -7.38 -7.91 -6.22
N PHE A 160 -8.56 -8.51 -6.28
CA PHE A 160 -9.77 -7.82 -5.85
C PHE A 160 -9.69 -7.49 -4.36
N ARG A 161 -9.81 -6.21 -4.04
CA ARG A 161 -10.00 -5.75 -2.66
C ARG A 161 -11.49 -5.78 -2.38
N ASP A 162 -11.92 -6.69 -1.52
CA ASP A 162 -13.30 -6.76 -1.08
C ASP A 162 -13.67 -5.46 -0.34
N ARG A 163 -14.53 -4.66 -0.95
CA ARG A 163 -15.03 -3.39 -0.42
C ARG A 163 -16.46 -3.48 0.09
N ARG A 164 -16.94 -4.69 0.41
CA ARG A 164 -18.25 -4.83 1.03
C ARG A 164 -18.28 -4.05 2.34
N ALA A 165 -19.26 -3.15 2.43
CA ALA A 165 -19.53 -2.44 3.68
C ALA A 165 -19.84 -3.47 4.78
N PRO A 166 -19.45 -3.20 6.04
CA PRO A 166 -19.76 -4.10 7.12
C PRO A 166 -21.26 -4.33 7.27
N ILE A 167 -21.64 -5.54 7.65
CA ILE A 167 -23.01 -5.89 7.99
C ILE A 167 -23.44 -4.98 9.15
N ARG A 168 -24.54 -4.25 8.94
CA ARG A 168 -25.03 -3.28 9.91
C ARG A 168 -25.51 -3.95 11.19
N ASP A 169 -26.35 -4.97 11.03
CA ASP A 169 -27.06 -5.63 12.10
C ASP A 169 -26.34 -6.94 12.47
N GLY A 170 -25.80 -7.00 13.69
CA GLY A 170 -25.14 -8.19 14.22
C GLY A 170 -26.11 -9.08 15.00
N THR A 171 -25.77 -10.37 15.13
CA THR A 171 -26.50 -11.34 15.96
C THR A 171 -25.63 -11.81 17.14
N SER A 172 -25.17 -10.87 17.97
CA SER A 172 -24.57 -11.21 19.27
C SER A 172 -25.66 -11.50 20.31
N GLY A 173 -25.41 -12.44 21.22
CA GLY A 173 -26.22 -12.62 22.43
C GLY A 173 -26.18 -11.40 23.37
N PHE A 174 -25.19 -10.51 23.20
CA PHE A 174 -25.03 -9.31 24.00
C PHE A 174 -25.59 -8.08 23.27
N ALA A 175 -26.70 -7.54 23.77
CA ALA A 175 -27.46 -6.49 23.10
C ALA A 175 -26.63 -5.22 22.79
N TRP A 176 -25.66 -4.87 23.65
CA TRP A 176 -24.84 -3.69 23.43
C TRP A 176 -23.88 -3.85 22.25
N LEU A 177 -23.35 -5.06 22.02
CA LEU A 177 -22.47 -5.32 20.88
C LEU A 177 -23.21 -5.09 19.57
N ASN A 178 -24.49 -5.46 19.49
CA ASN A 178 -25.30 -5.26 18.29
C ASN A 178 -25.52 -3.78 17.92
N THR A 179 -25.11 -2.84 18.78
CA THR A 179 -25.22 -1.40 18.54
C THR A 179 -23.93 -0.76 18.01
N LEU A 180 -22.83 -1.51 17.92
CA LEU A 180 -21.58 -0.95 17.41
C LEU A 180 -21.61 -1.00 15.88
N ASN A 181 -21.71 0.14 15.22
CA ASN A 181 -21.60 0.21 13.78
C ASN A 181 -21.15 1.61 13.32
N GLN A 182 -20.15 1.67 12.44
CA GLN A 182 -19.68 2.96 11.92
C GLN A 182 -20.79 3.72 11.17
N SER A 183 -21.65 2.99 10.43
CA SER A 183 -22.73 3.60 9.67
C SER A 183 -23.79 4.21 10.58
N ASP A 184 -24.05 3.62 11.74
CA ASP A 184 -24.98 4.18 12.73
C ASP A 184 -24.45 5.47 13.34
N VAL A 185 -23.16 5.50 13.70
CA VAL A 185 -22.50 6.73 14.16
C VAL A 185 -22.62 7.82 13.09
N ILE A 186 -22.25 7.52 11.84
CA ILE A 186 -22.30 8.48 10.73
C ILE A 186 -23.72 8.99 10.51
N ASP A 187 -24.71 8.09 10.42
CA ASP A 187 -26.10 8.49 10.18
C ASP A 187 -26.70 9.29 11.34
N ASP A 188 -26.36 8.95 12.58
CA ASP A 188 -26.81 9.67 13.77
C ASP A 188 -26.27 11.11 13.83
N PHE A 189 -25.01 11.31 13.44
CA PHE A 189 -24.40 12.65 13.33
C PHE A 189 -24.99 13.42 12.16
N ARG A 190 -25.10 12.79 10.99
CA ARG A 190 -25.64 13.41 9.77
C ARG A 190 -27.08 13.88 9.95
N LYS A 191 -27.91 13.11 10.67
CA LYS A 191 -29.33 13.40 10.89
C LYS A 191 -29.59 14.16 12.19
N ASP A 192 -28.55 14.46 12.98
CA ASP A 192 -28.65 15.00 14.35
C ASP A 192 -29.71 14.28 15.21
N ARG A 193 -29.62 12.95 15.25
CA ARG A 193 -30.59 12.08 15.94
C ARG A 193 -29.91 11.21 16.98
N VAL A 194 -30.52 11.10 18.16
CA VAL A 194 -30.14 10.09 19.17
C VAL A 194 -31.03 8.86 18.98
N THR A 195 -30.55 7.88 18.23
CA THR A 195 -31.25 6.60 18.02
C THR A 195 -31.01 5.62 19.16
N TRP A 196 -29.86 5.73 19.85
CA TRP A 196 -29.52 4.96 21.03
C TRP A 196 -30.56 5.07 22.16
N ARG A 197 -30.93 3.93 22.75
CA ARG A 197 -32.01 3.81 23.76
C ARG A 197 -31.53 3.42 25.17
N GLY A 198 -30.23 3.36 25.43
CA GLY A 198 -29.72 2.95 26.73
C GLY A 198 -29.61 4.05 27.78
N PRO A 199 -28.86 3.78 28.87
CA PRO A 199 -28.69 4.72 29.97
C PRO A 199 -28.12 6.05 29.48
N ALA A 200 -28.70 7.16 29.96
CA ALA A 200 -28.20 8.49 29.63
C ALA A 200 -26.85 8.76 30.31
N LEU A 201 -25.93 9.36 29.57
CA LEU A 201 -24.71 9.99 30.10
C LEU A 201 -25.14 11.22 30.92
N ARG A 202 -24.95 11.17 32.24
CA ARG A 202 -25.22 12.30 33.13
C ARG A 202 -23.90 12.99 33.44
N GLY A 203 -23.71 14.21 32.92
CA GLY A 203 -22.45 14.96 33.03
C GLY A 203 -21.85 15.27 31.66
N GLN A 204 -20.65 15.84 31.66
CA GLN A 204 -19.91 16.17 30.44
C GLN A 204 -18.71 15.22 30.33
N ALA A 205 -18.60 14.51 29.21
CA ALA A 205 -17.40 13.75 28.90
C ALA A 205 -16.32 14.68 28.29
N PRO A 206 -15.03 14.34 28.42
CA PRO A 206 -13.95 15.05 27.73
C PRO A 206 -14.19 15.13 26.21
N THR A 207 -13.90 16.28 25.63
CA THR A 207 -13.86 16.47 24.18
C THR A 207 -12.39 16.41 23.75
N PRO A 208 -12.03 15.61 22.73
CA PRO A 208 -10.66 15.62 22.23
C PRO A 208 -10.25 16.99 21.73
N ASP A 209 -8.97 17.33 21.88
CA ASP A 209 -8.44 18.61 21.41
C ASP A 209 -8.67 18.77 19.90
N GLY A 210 -9.14 19.96 19.50
CA GLY A 210 -9.50 20.25 18.10
C GLY A 210 -10.90 19.76 17.68
N PHE A 211 -11.72 19.22 18.59
CA PHE A 211 -13.10 18.84 18.33
C PHE A 211 -14.09 19.89 18.87
N SER A 212 -15.21 20.05 18.17
CA SER A 212 -16.33 20.91 18.57
C SER A 212 -17.48 20.07 19.14
N PRO A 213 -17.90 20.28 20.40
CA PRO A 213 -18.94 19.48 21.02
C PRO A 213 -20.37 19.90 20.61
N TYR A 214 -21.28 18.92 20.55
CA TYR A 214 -22.72 19.14 20.35
C TYR A 214 -23.42 19.41 21.69
N LYS A 215 -24.54 20.16 21.66
CA LYS A 215 -25.42 20.37 22.81
C LYS A 215 -26.43 19.24 22.94
N GLN A 216 -26.05 18.12 23.57
CA GLN A 216 -26.93 16.95 23.76
C GLN A 216 -26.92 16.45 25.22
N LYS A 217 -28.05 15.92 25.68
CA LYS A 217 -28.26 15.53 27.10
C LYS A 217 -28.13 14.04 27.41
N ARG A 218 -28.14 13.15 26.40
CA ARG A 218 -28.14 11.68 26.60
C ARG A 218 -26.81 11.01 26.31
N GLU A 219 -25.99 11.65 25.51
CA GLU A 219 -24.67 11.21 25.09
C GLU A 219 -23.83 12.44 24.78
N HIS A 220 -22.52 12.28 24.79
CA HIS A 220 -21.60 13.32 24.37
C HIS A 220 -21.22 13.07 22.92
N ARG A 221 -21.26 14.11 22.09
CA ARG A 221 -20.79 14.07 20.71
C ARG A 221 -19.88 15.25 20.46
N ALA A 222 -18.85 15.03 19.65
CA ALA A 222 -18.01 16.09 19.14
C ALA A 222 -17.54 15.73 17.71
N VAL A 223 -17.19 16.75 16.94
CA VAL A 223 -16.67 16.59 15.56
C VAL A 223 -15.46 17.48 15.36
N SER A 224 -14.42 16.96 14.72
CA SER A 224 -13.27 17.76 14.30
C SER A 224 -13.55 18.52 13.00
N ALA A 225 -12.72 19.53 12.71
CA ALA A 225 -12.90 20.36 11.52
C ALA A 225 -12.83 19.60 10.19
N ASP A 226 -12.15 18.45 10.13
CA ASP A 226 -12.03 17.60 8.94
C ASP A 226 -12.93 16.35 8.98
N GLY A 227 -13.89 16.30 9.92
CA GLY A 227 -15.00 15.37 9.89
C GLY A 227 -14.81 14.08 10.69
N VAL A 228 -13.80 13.96 11.56
CA VAL A 228 -13.73 12.86 12.52
C VAL A 228 -14.82 13.03 13.59
N LEU A 229 -15.67 12.02 13.75
CA LEU A 229 -16.78 11.96 14.69
C LEU A 229 -16.33 11.29 15.99
N TYR A 230 -16.72 11.84 17.13
CA TYR A 230 -16.43 11.31 18.45
C TYR A 230 -17.71 11.23 19.29
N ARG A 231 -18.06 10.04 19.81
CA ARG A 231 -19.26 9.82 20.62
C ARG A 231 -18.92 9.09 21.92
N VAL A 232 -19.53 9.51 23.03
CA VAL A 232 -19.49 8.83 24.33
C VAL A 232 -20.90 8.51 24.79
N ARG A 233 -21.17 7.25 25.12
CA ARG A 233 -22.47 6.78 25.60
C ARG A 233 -22.32 5.64 26.59
N TYR A 234 -23.39 5.34 27.33
CA TYR A 234 -23.44 4.12 28.15
C TYR A 234 -24.29 3.04 27.50
N ALA A 235 -23.91 1.78 27.71
CA ALA A 235 -24.75 0.61 27.56
C ALA A 235 -25.02 -0.11 28.88
N ARG A 236 -25.99 -1.03 28.89
CA ARG A 236 -26.20 -1.93 30.02
C ARG A 236 -25.08 -2.95 30.04
N HIS A 237 -24.50 -3.18 31.22
CA HIS A 237 -23.50 -4.22 31.44
C HIS A 237 -24.21 -5.49 31.88
N GLU A 238 -24.73 -6.23 30.91
CA GLU A 238 -25.49 -7.45 31.17
C GLU A 238 -25.11 -8.54 30.16
N PRO A 239 -24.55 -9.67 30.62
CA PRO A 239 -24.07 -9.94 31.99
C PRO A 239 -22.96 -8.97 32.43
N GLU A 240 -22.57 -8.99 33.70
CA GLU A 240 -21.35 -8.30 34.15
C GLU A 240 -20.14 -9.21 33.88
N ALA A 241 -19.12 -8.71 33.19
CA ALA A 241 -17.91 -9.46 32.85
C ALA A 241 -16.67 -8.56 32.75
N GLU A 242 -15.50 -9.18 32.81
CA GLU A 242 -14.20 -8.51 32.76
C GLU A 242 -13.92 -7.88 31.38
N PRO A 243 -13.11 -6.80 31.31
CA PRO A 243 -12.78 -6.13 30.04
C PRO A 243 -12.19 -7.06 28.97
N ALA A 244 -11.34 -8.02 29.36
CA ALA A 244 -10.73 -8.97 28.42
C ALA A 244 -11.78 -9.83 27.69
N PHE A 245 -12.81 -10.28 28.42
CA PHE A 245 -13.93 -11.00 27.83
C PHE A 245 -14.68 -10.13 26.81
N TRP A 246 -14.94 -8.87 27.16
CA TRP A 246 -15.62 -7.95 26.25
C TRP A 246 -14.79 -7.57 25.03
N MET A 247 -13.47 -7.45 25.18
CA MET A 247 -12.56 -7.20 24.08
C MET A 247 -12.62 -8.33 23.06
N GLU A 248 -12.58 -9.58 23.52
CA GLU A 248 -12.72 -10.76 22.68
C GLU A 248 -14.09 -10.83 21.99
N ALA A 249 -15.18 -10.71 22.76
CA ALA A 249 -16.53 -10.75 22.20
C ALA A 249 -16.80 -9.61 21.19
N ALA A 250 -16.26 -8.41 21.46
CA ALA A 250 -16.35 -7.29 20.53
C ALA A 250 -15.54 -7.55 19.26
N ARG A 251 -14.29 -8.00 19.38
CA ARG A 251 -13.44 -8.34 18.24
C ARG A 251 -14.10 -9.38 17.33
N GLU A 252 -14.52 -10.52 17.88
CA GLU A 252 -15.16 -11.59 17.10
C GLU A 252 -16.37 -11.08 16.34
N ARG A 253 -17.24 -10.33 17.02
CA ARG A 253 -18.44 -9.77 16.41
C ARG A 253 -18.10 -8.77 15.29
N MET A 254 -17.12 -7.90 15.50
CA MET A 254 -16.73 -6.89 14.50
C MET A 254 -16.09 -7.55 13.27
N LEU A 255 -15.24 -8.57 13.46
CA LEU A 255 -14.68 -9.35 12.36
C LEU A 255 -15.77 -10.10 11.57
N ALA A 256 -16.73 -10.72 12.27
CA ALA A 256 -17.87 -11.39 11.64
C ALA A 256 -18.76 -10.42 10.84
N ALA A 257 -18.83 -9.16 11.27
CA ALA A 257 -19.54 -8.10 10.55
C ALA A 257 -18.77 -7.59 9.32
N GLY A 258 -17.52 -8.01 9.08
CA GLY A 258 -16.72 -7.61 7.92
C GLY A 258 -15.77 -6.43 8.16
N TYR A 259 -15.56 -6.04 9.42
CA TYR A 259 -14.49 -5.11 9.76
C TYR A 259 -13.13 -5.84 9.76
N THR A 260 -12.06 -5.12 9.46
CA THR A 260 -10.68 -5.62 9.63
C THR A 260 -10.06 -5.01 10.88
N LEU A 261 -9.48 -5.83 11.75
CA LEU A 261 -8.75 -5.35 12.93
C LEU A 261 -7.42 -4.73 12.52
N ILE A 262 -7.18 -3.49 12.96
CA ILE A 262 -5.90 -2.80 12.83
C ILE A 262 -5.08 -3.01 14.12
N ARG A 263 -5.67 -2.65 15.27
CA ARG A 263 -5.02 -2.71 16.59
C ARG A 263 -6.02 -3.09 17.66
N GLU A 264 -5.57 -3.80 18.69
CA GLU A 264 -6.29 -4.00 19.95
C GLU A 264 -5.35 -3.65 21.11
N THR A 265 -5.87 -3.00 22.14
CA THR A 265 -5.05 -2.50 23.25
C THR A 265 -5.84 -2.51 24.54
N GLU A 266 -5.32 -3.18 25.57
CA GLU A 266 -5.78 -3.02 26.94
C GLU A 266 -5.35 -1.65 27.48
N THR A 267 -6.25 -0.95 28.15
CA THR A 267 -6.00 0.40 28.64
C THR A 267 -6.86 0.72 29.86
N THR A 268 -6.86 1.98 30.28
CA THR A 268 -7.76 2.47 31.32
C THR A 268 -8.57 3.65 30.81
N LEU A 269 -9.86 3.71 31.17
CA LEU A 269 -10.74 4.84 30.91
C LEU A 269 -11.10 5.43 32.27
N GLY A 270 -10.58 6.63 32.58
CA GLY A 270 -10.73 7.28 33.88
C GLY A 270 -10.30 6.39 35.06
N GLY A 271 -9.22 5.63 34.87
CA GLY A 271 -8.66 4.72 35.87
C GLY A 271 -9.35 3.35 35.98
N GLN A 272 -10.46 3.11 35.29
CA GLN A 272 -11.08 1.79 35.23
C GLN A 272 -10.44 0.95 34.10
N PRO A 273 -10.13 -0.34 34.33
CA PRO A 273 -9.68 -1.24 33.29
C PRO A 273 -10.66 -1.28 32.11
N GLY A 274 -10.13 -1.23 30.90
CA GLY A 274 -10.89 -1.22 29.66
C GLY A 274 -10.03 -1.64 28.47
N PHE A 275 -10.58 -1.45 27.27
CA PHE A 275 -9.86 -1.77 26.04
C PHE A 275 -10.21 -0.79 24.92
N VAL A 276 -9.36 -0.76 23.90
CA VAL A 276 -9.57 -0.07 22.63
C VAL A 276 -9.42 -1.08 21.50
N LEU A 277 -10.39 -1.11 20.59
CA LEU A 277 -10.30 -1.77 19.29
C LEU A 277 -10.24 -0.70 18.21
N GLU A 278 -9.22 -0.75 17.35
CA GLU A 278 -9.15 0.05 16.12
C GLU A 278 -9.39 -0.87 14.94
N LEU A 279 -10.47 -0.59 14.23
CA LEU A 279 -10.94 -1.37 13.10
C LEU A 279 -10.95 -0.49 11.85
N THR A 280 -10.90 -1.11 10.68
CA THR A 280 -11.12 -0.43 9.40
C THR A 280 -12.18 -1.15 8.59
N ALA A 281 -12.98 -0.37 7.88
CA ALA A 281 -13.91 -0.89 6.91
C ALA A 281 -14.25 0.11 5.80
N PRO A 282 -14.62 -0.38 4.60
CA PRO A 282 -15.09 0.48 3.51
C PRO A 282 -16.34 1.28 3.92
N TYR A 283 -16.38 2.56 3.55
CA TYR A 283 -17.58 3.39 3.55
C TYR A 283 -17.64 4.20 2.25
N GLY A 284 -18.51 3.78 1.33
CA GLY A 284 -18.53 4.34 -0.02
C GLY A 284 -17.21 4.07 -0.76
N VAL A 285 -16.56 5.15 -1.22
CA VAL A 285 -15.28 5.09 -1.95
C VAL A 285 -14.06 5.27 -1.07
N GLU A 286 -14.23 5.52 0.23
CA GLU A 286 -13.17 5.69 1.23
C GLU A 286 -13.11 4.48 2.17
N ASP A 287 -11.98 4.33 2.88
CA ASP A 287 -11.88 3.44 4.04
C ASP A 287 -11.99 4.28 5.31
N TYR A 288 -12.81 3.81 6.24
CA TYR A 288 -13.06 4.48 7.50
C TYR A 288 -12.42 3.67 8.62
N SER A 289 -11.77 4.39 9.54
CA SER A 289 -11.40 3.86 10.84
C SER A 289 -12.62 3.91 11.76
N TYR A 290 -12.82 2.83 12.50
CA TYR A 290 -13.78 2.74 13.60
C TYR A 290 -13.04 2.33 14.87
N LEU A 291 -12.77 3.31 15.74
CA LEU A 291 -12.17 3.09 17.04
C LEU A 291 -13.28 2.96 18.09
N ILE A 292 -13.21 1.89 18.89
CA ILE A 292 -14.17 1.58 19.94
C ILE A 292 -13.39 1.41 21.25
N ALA A 293 -13.62 2.28 22.22
CA ALA A 293 -13.12 2.11 23.58
C ALA A 293 -14.25 1.71 24.52
N VAL A 294 -14.00 0.72 25.39
CA VAL A 294 -15.00 0.22 26.33
C VAL A 294 -14.39 0.01 27.71
N ALA A 295 -15.12 0.44 28.74
CA ALA A 295 -14.79 0.15 30.14
C ALA A 295 -16.05 -0.18 30.96
N PRO A 296 -16.03 -1.25 31.77
CA PRO A 296 -17.06 -1.51 32.78
C PRO A 296 -17.19 -0.37 33.81
N ALA A 297 -18.44 -0.08 34.16
CA ALA A 297 -18.88 1.04 35.02
C ALA A 297 -20.00 0.56 35.96
N GLY A 298 -19.70 -0.41 36.83
CA GLY A 298 -20.72 -1.15 37.58
C GLY A 298 -21.71 -1.83 36.63
N ARG A 299 -23.00 -1.47 36.73
CA ARG A 299 -24.09 -1.99 35.87
C ARG A 299 -24.14 -1.39 34.46
N LYS A 300 -23.17 -0.58 34.08
CA LYS A 300 -23.08 0.07 32.76
C LYS A 300 -21.75 -0.24 32.10
N LEU A 301 -21.72 -0.12 30.78
CA LEU A 301 -20.50 -0.07 29.98
C LEU A 301 -20.36 1.35 29.46
N LEU A 302 -19.25 2.01 29.75
CA LEU A 302 -18.85 3.24 29.06
C LEU A 302 -18.34 2.84 27.67
N ILE A 303 -18.88 3.45 26.62
CA ILE A 303 -18.50 3.18 25.23
C ILE A 303 -18.13 4.51 24.57
N ILE A 304 -16.95 4.56 23.98
CA ILE A 304 -16.46 5.66 23.15
C ILE A 304 -16.31 5.15 21.73
N GLU A 305 -16.88 5.86 20.77
CA GLU A 305 -16.87 5.52 19.34
C GLU A 305 -16.26 6.68 18.56
N VAL A 306 -15.23 6.40 17.77
CA VAL A 306 -14.61 7.39 16.87
C VAL A 306 -14.64 6.87 15.45
N VAL A 307 -15.17 7.66 14.54
CA VAL A 307 -15.39 7.28 13.14
C VAL A 307 -14.93 8.39 12.21
N GLY A 308 -14.18 8.03 11.18
CA GLY A 308 -13.74 8.95 10.13
C GLY A 308 -12.85 8.26 9.11
N GLU A 309 -12.48 8.97 8.06
CA GLU A 309 -11.50 8.50 7.07
C GLU A 309 -10.18 8.13 7.76
N VAL A 310 -9.58 7.00 7.37
CA VAL A 310 -8.42 6.40 8.06
C VAL A 310 -7.30 7.43 8.30
N SER A 311 -6.92 8.22 7.30
CA SER A 311 -5.81 9.18 7.44
C SER A 311 -6.12 10.29 8.46
N ARG A 312 -7.38 10.74 8.54
CA ARG A 312 -7.82 11.81 9.45
C ARG A 312 -7.92 11.35 10.89
N VAL A 313 -8.35 10.10 11.09
CA VAL A 313 -8.38 9.46 12.41
C VAL A 313 -6.94 9.22 12.91
N GLU A 314 -6.05 8.69 12.06
CA GLU A 314 -4.66 8.47 12.43
C GLU A 314 -3.96 9.79 12.79
N ALA A 315 -4.21 10.87 12.03
CA ALA A 315 -3.67 12.20 12.31
C ALA A 315 -4.10 12.79 13.66
N ARG A 316 -5.22 12.31 14.25
CA ARG A 316 -5.78 12.76 15.54
C ARG A 316 -5.74 11.71 16.64
N ARG A 317 -5.02 10.62 16.39
CA ARG A 317 -5.07 9.44 17.24
C ARG A 317 -4.63 9.76 18.67
N ASN A 318 -3.65 10.63 18.84
CA ASN A 318 -3.12 11.00 20.15
C ASN A 318 -4.14 11.80 20.97
N GLU A 319 -4.79 12.80 20.37
CA GLU A 319 -5.81 13.64 21.01
C GLU A 319 -7.04 12.80 21.38
N VAL A 320 -7.44 11.89 20.49
CA VAL A 320 -8.54 10.94 20.73
C VAL A 320 -8.23 10.01 21.90
N LEU A 321 -7.04 9.39 21.93
CA LEU A 321 -6.65 8.48 23.00
C LEU A 321 -6.46 9.19 24.34
N ALA A 322 -5.99 10.44 24.34
CA ALA A 322 -5.93 11.26 25.54
C ALA A 322 -7.34 11.51 26.12
N ALA A 323 -8.31 11.85 25.28
CA ALA A 323 -9.71 12.00 25.70
C ALA A 323 -10.32 10.68 26.19
N VAL A 324 -10.02 9.55 25.52
CA VAL A 324 -10.44 8.21 25.96
C VAL A 324 -9.91 7.92 27.36
N ALA A 325 -8.61 8.09 27.60
CA ALA A 325 -7.99 7.85 28.89
C ALA A 325 -8.56 8.76 30.01
N ALA A 326 -8.90 10.01 29.67
CA ALA A 326 -9.48 10.97 30.60
C ALA A 326 -10.98 10.73 30.90
N THR A 327 -11.68 9.91 30.10
CA THR A 327 -13.12 9.72 30.25
C THR A 327 -13.43 8.77 31.39
N ALA A 328 -13.93 9.31 32.50
CA ALA A 328 -14.36 8.51 33.63
C ALA A 328 -15.77 7.92 33.44
N PRO A 329 -15.99 6.65 33.85
CA PRO A 329 -17.28 6.00 33.84
C PRO A 329 -18.29 6.50 34.87
#